data_AF-A0A962XR29-F1
#
_entry.id   AF-A0A962XR29-F1
#
_cell.length_a   1.000
_cell.length_b   1.000
_cell.length_c   1.000
_cell.angle_alpha   90.00
_cell.angle_beta   90.00
_cell.angle_gamma   90.00
#
_symmetry.space_group_name_H-M   'P 1'
#
loop_
_entity.id
_entity.type
_entity.pdbx_description
1 polymer ?
#
loop_
_entity_poly.entity_id
_entity_poly.type
_entity_poly.pdbx_seq_one_letter_code
_entity_poly.pdbx_strand_id
1 'polypeptide(L)' 'MQRRIDRNWLDLSPEEQLALRESYGRYLDSLPPTCDLETKMVRFRRWLAERGIDYPIQP' A
#
# COMPACT_ATOMS: atom_id res chain seq x y z
N MET A 1 -4.29 21.04 9.07
CA MET A 1 -3.01 20.37 8.81
C MET A 1 -3.22 19.34 7.70
N GLN A 2 -2.82 19.66 6.48
CA GLN A 2 -2.96 18.77 5.33
C GLN A 2 -1.93 17.64 5.49
N ARG A 3 -2.36 16.37 5.67
CA ARG A 3 -1.47 15.24 5.40
C ARG A 3 -1.17 15.29 3.90
N ARG A 4 -0.06 15.90 3.52
CA ARG A 4 0.42 15.85 2.15
C ARG A 4 0.90 14.43 1.92
N ILE A 5 0.34 13.79 0.90
CA ILE A 5 0.95 12.59 0.34
C ILE A 5 2.25 13.09 -0.29
N ASP A 6 3.37 12.75 0.35
CA ASP A 6 4.67 13.36 0.07
C ASP A 6 5.46 12.55 -0.96
N ARG A 7 5.19 11.24 -1.05
CA ARG A 7 5.94 10.31 -1.92
C ARG A 7 5.01 9.55 -2.86
N ASN A 8 5.39 9.46 -4.14
CA ASN A 8 4.68 8.64 -5.11
C ASN A 8 5.27 7.22 -5.09
N TRP A 9 4.42 6.19 -5.14
CA TRP A 9 4.87 4.81 -5.28
C TRP A 9 5.85 4.59 -6.43
N LEU A 10 5.64 5.27 -7.56
CA LEU A 10 6.49 5.18 -8.75
C LEU A 10 7.89 5.79 -8.55
N ASP A 11 8.04 6.68 -7.57
CA ASP A 11 9.31 7.31 -7.20
C ASP A 11 10.10 6.47 -6.18
N LEU A 12 9.45 5.51 -5.54
CA LEU A 12 10.11 4.59 -4.61
C LEU A 12 11.05 3.65 -5.34
N SER A 13 12.25 3.47 -4.79
CA SER A 13 13.20 2.46 -5.24
C SER A 13 12.56 1.06 -5.21
N PRO A 14 12.97 0.14 -6.10
CA PRO A 14 12.44 -1.22 -6.14
C PRO A 14 12.58 -1.96 -4.79
N GLU A 15 13.64 -1.66 -4.03
CA GLU A 15 13.84 -2.19 -2.67
C GLU A 15 12.79 -1.68 -1.67
N GLU A 16 12.45 -0.38 -1.72
CA GLU A 16 11.39 0.19 -0.86
C GLU A 16 10.02 -0.37 -1.23
N GLN A 17 9.73 -0.50 -2.53
CA GLN A 17 8.51 -1.12 -3.02
C GLN A 17 8.39 -2.58 -2.54
N LEU A 18 9.49 -3.33 -2.58
CA LEU A 18 9.53 -4.70 -2.09
C LEU A 18 9.29 -4.76 -0.58
N ALA A 19 10.01 -3.96 0.20
CA ALA A 19 9.86 -3.92 1.65
C ALA A 19 8.43 -3.55 2.09
N LEU A 20 7.78 -2.64 1.37
CA LEU A 20 6.37 -2.26 1.61
C LEU A 20 5.41 -3.40 1.27
N ARG A 21 5.64 -4.14 0.18
CA ARG A 21 4.84 -5.32 -0.18
C ARG A 21 4.99 -6.45 0.83
N GLU A 22 6.21 -6.71 1.30
CA GLU A 22 6.46 -7.71 2.35
C GLU A 22 5.79 -7.32 3.67
N SER A 23 5.91 -6.06 4.06
CA SER A 23 5.25 -5.53 5.26
C SER A 23 3.73 -5.62 5.16
N TYR A 24 3.18 -5.34 3.98
CA TYR A 24 1.77 -5.52 3.72
C TYR A 24 1.34 -6.99 3.73
N GLY A 25 2.17 -7.90 3.23
CA GLY A 25 1.94 -9.35 3.33
C GLY A 25 1.83 -9.82 4.78
N ARG A 26 2.73 -9.36 5.66
CA ARG A 26 2.63 -9.63 7.11
C ARG A 26 1.37 -9.06 7.75
N TYR A 27 0.97 -7.85 7.32
CA TYR A 27 -0.28 -7.24 7.77
C TYR A 27 -1.51 -8.03 7.31
N LEU A 28 -1.50 -8.57 6.09
CA LEU A 28 -2.57 -9.44 5.59
C LEU A 28 -2.68 -10.76 6.36
N ASP A 29 -1.56 -11.33 6.81
CA ASP A 29 -1.55 -12.55 7.62
C ASP A 29 -2.27 -12.36 8.97
N SER A 30 -2.25 -11.14 9.49
CA SER A 30 -2.98 -10.76 10.72
C SER A 30 -4.46 -10.44 10.48
N LEU A 31 -4.92 -10.40 9.23
CA LEU A 31 -6.31 -10.07 8.87
C LEU A 31 -7.10 -11.33 8.50
N PRO A 32 -8.43 -11.32 8.70
CA PRO A 32 -9.27 -12.42 8.24
C PRO A 32 -9.08 -12.61 6.72
N PRO A 33 -9.07 -13.87 6.25
CA PRO A 33 -8.82 -14.17 4.85
C PRO A 33 -9.92 -13.54 3.99
N THR A 34 -9.54 -12.54 3.20
CA THR A 34 -10.41 -11.95 2.17
C THR A 34 -10.13 -12.64 0.85
N CYS A 35 -11.17 -13.21 0.23
CA CYS A 35 -11.04 -13.87 -1.07
C CYS A 35 -10.93 -12.87 -2.24
N ASP A 36 -11.27 -11.61 -2.02
CA ASP A 36 -11.30 -10.61 -3.08
C ASP A 36 -9.96 -9.88 -3.25
N LEU A 37 -9.38 -10.00 -4.44
CA LEU A 37 -8.18 -9.28 -4.84
C LEU A 37 -8.40 -7.76 -4.79
N GLU A 38 -9.58 -7.28 -5.20
CA GLU A 38 -9.96 -5.87 -5.15
C GLU A 38 -9.90 -5.33 -3.71
N THR A 39 -10.45 -6.09 -2.76
CA THR A 39 -10.40 -5.73 -1.33
C THR A 39 -8.95 -5.63 -0.83
N LYS A 40 -8.07 -6.55 -1.27
CA LYS A 40 -6.63 -6.47 -0.94
C LYS A 40 -5.98 -5.24 -1.56
N MET A 41 -6.33 -4.84 -2.77
CA MET A 41 -5.79 -3.64 -3.41
C MET A 41 -6.27 -2.34 -2.72
N VAL A 42 -7.56 -2.25 -2.40
CA VAL A 42 -8.13 -1.09 -1.68
C VAL A 42 -7.49 -0.94 -0.31
N ARG A 43 -7.32 -2.05 0.43
CA ARG A 43 -6.63 -2.04 1.73
C ARG A 43 -5.16 -1.65 1.59
N PHE A 44 -4.46 -2.13 0.56
CA PHE A 44 -3.06 -1.78 0.31
C PHE A 44 -2.91 -0.28 0.06
N ARG A 45 -3.76 0.28 -0.81
CA ARG A 45 -3.74 1.72 -1.10
C ARG A 45 -4.03 2.56 0.13
N ARG A 46 -5.03 2.18 0.93
CA ARG A 46 -5.32 2.88 2.21
C ARG A 46 -4.13 2.80 3.16
N TRP A 47 -3.51 1.62 3.29
CA TRP A 47 -2.35 1.39 4.13
C TRP A 47 -1.13 2.22 3.70
N LEU A 48 -0.92 2.40 2.39
CA LEU A 48 0.11 3.28 1.83
C LEU A 48 -0.22 4.76 2.04
N ALA A 49 -1.49 5.17 1.86
CA ALA A 49 -1.92 6.55 2.07
C ALA A 49 -1.74 7.01 3.53
N GLU A 50 -1.95 6.11 4.51
CA GLU A 50 -1.65 6.39 5.92
C GLU A 50 -0.16 6.66 6.18
N ARG A 51 0.72 6.13 5.32
CA ARG A 51 2.17 6.33 5.35
C ARG A 51 2.63 7.50 4.47
N GLY A 52 1.69 8.25 3.88
CA GLY A 52 2.02 9.38 3.01
C GLY A 52 2.51 8.97 1.62
N ILE A 53 2.18 7.75 1.17
CA ILE A 53 2.56 7.22 -0.13
C ILE A 53 1.33 7.18 -1.05
N ASP A 54 1.42 7.83 -2.21
CA ASP A 54 0.38 7.73 -3.25
C ASP A 54 0.60 6.47 -4.06
N TYR A 55 -0.39 5.58 -4.06
CA TYR A 55 -0.41 4.43 -4.98
C TYR A 55 -1.36 4.75 -6.14
N PRO A 56 -0.86 4.83 -7.38
CA PRO A 56 -1.70 5.11 -8.53
C PRO A 56 -2.71 3.97 -8.74
N ILE A 57 -3.95 4.32 -9.09
CA ILE A 57 -4.89 3.32 -9.62
C ILE A 57 -4.32 2.90 -10.98
N GLN A 58 -3.82 1.68 -11.07
CA GLN A 58 -3.58 1.05 -12.37
C GLN A 58 -4.96 0.80 -13.01
N PRO A 59 -5.19 1.24 -14.25
CA PRO A 59 -6.45 1.00 -14.97
C PRO A 59 -6.67 -0.49 -15.28
#